data_AF-A0A1I6TI96-F1
#
_entry.id   AF-A0A1I6TI96-F1
#
_cell.length_a   1.000
_cell.length_b   1.000
_cell.length_c   1.000
_cell.angle_alpha   90.00
_cell.angle_beta   90.00
_cell.angle_gamma   90.00
#
_symmetry.space_group_name_H-M   'P 1'
#
loop_
_entity.id
_entity.type
_entity.pdbx_description
1 polymer ?
#
loop_
_entity_poly.entity_id
_entity_poly.type
_entity_poly.pdbx_seq_one_letter_code
_entity_poly.pdbx_strand_id
1 'polypeptide(L)'
;MNYTAYLFDFDYTLADSSQGILICFRNVLDRRQFRDVTDEAIKRTIGKTLKESFSILTGITDPEQLASMQKEYSEEANIHMNANTVLFPATIAVLTRLKEQGARMGIVSTKFRFRIQSFLKDYFPDDFFDVIIGGEDVESHKPSPEGIFLALERLGCTPEKTLYVGDSLVDAGAAQAAGVDFAGVLTGMTTAGELRAFPHRVILTDLNDLLFPPTRKIWKSIHHRYFQLRKWVAFQRMIHIKQIRGRSISEAAPKETTICKNCGHTFTGNYCNHCAQSKEVQRFNFRSGILHALGGLSNIDRGFGYTLLELLYRPGYMINDFIAGKRVRYFRPFQTLFVLAAVYILLVQFIDPDALKKENTVKSTKQQEITDARDQLQMQLDTMQDETGKKVLEQAIKYLNRPVELESGQSGTQKSQPGHDGKENTEPSPDWIDNIVDNTAHISERKLIENPFIQRVWNILKNWAHGNKAVSIIFTLPLFALATRMAFRKRVYNRHYNYTEHIFVQTYIAGQILLVSSIYLLFRGKAEVGNLYDLSVLGIFVLFVWDYKQLFRGTWWQTIKRTMLMFFYSLLLIIFTAVILVTLLIGGLSLLELFGFGNGQWIMDNGQWTMDNG
;
A
#
# COMPACT_ATOMS: atom_id res chain seq x y z
N MET A 1 22.21 15.67 35.70
CA MET A 1 21.99 17.12 35.87
C MET A 1 20.52 17.33 35.64
N ASN A 2 19.76 17.72 36.66
CA ASN A 2 18.30 17.88 36.57
C ASN A 2 18.00 19.36 36.38
N TYR A 3 17.62 19.76 35.16
CA TYR A 3 17.01 21.06 34.92
C TYR A 3 15.60 21.04 35.52
N THR A 4 15.16 22.17 36.08
CA THR A 4 13.83 22.30 36.67
C THR A 4 12.88 23.06 35.74
N ALA A 5 13.40 23.72 34.71
CA ALA A 5 12.62 24.39 33.69
C ALA A 5 13.10 24.02 32.29
N TYR A 6 12.14 23.88 31.37
CA TYR A 6 12.40 23.60 29.97
C TYR A 6 11.61 24.59 29.12
N LEU A 7 12.35 25.29 28.26
CA LEU A 7 11.81 26.22 27.28
C LEU A 7 11.96 25.60 25.89
N PHE A 8 10.92 25.63 25.07
CA PHE A 8 10.92 25.03 23.74
C PHE A 8 10.62 26.07 22.66
N ASP A 9 11.27 25.98 21.51
CA ASP A 9 10.70 26.55 20.29
C ASP A 9 9.50 25.72 19.83
N PHE A 10 8.65 26.28 18.97
CA PHE A 10 7.44 25.65 18.49
C PHE A 10 7.61 25.01 17.10
N ASP A 11 7.79 25.84 16.06
CA ASP A 11 7.89 25.39 14.68
C ASP A 11 9.19 24.60 14.50
N TYR A 12 9.13 23.43 13.85
CA TYR A 12 10.24 22.47 13.71
C TYR A 12 10.86 21.90 14.99
N THR A 13 10.43 22.31 16.18
CA THR A 13 10.86 21.74 17.45
C THR A 13 9.78 20.88 18.11
N LEU A 14 8.61 21.46 18.41
CA LEU A 14 7.46 20.72 18.97
C LEU A 14 6.51 20.22 17.88
N ALA A 15 6.40 20.96 16.77
CA ALA A 15 5.47 20.69 15.68
C ALA A 15 6.10 20.89 14.29
N ASP A 16 5.71 20.05 13.33
CA ASP A 16 5.94 20.31 11.91
C ASP A 16 4.80 21.16 11.36
N SER A 17 5.07 22.46 11.22
CA SER A 17 4.19 23.45 10.60
C SER A 17 4.60 23.80 9.18
N SER A 18 5.58 23.07 8.61
CA SER A 18 6.21 23.43 7.34
C SER A 18 5.22 23.48 6.18
N GLN A 19 4.20 22.62 6.17
CA GLN A 19 3.18 22.61 5.13
C GLN A 19 2.29 23.85 5.21
N GLY A 20 1.83 24.22 6.42
CA GLY A 20 1.06 25.44 6.62
C GLY A 20 1.85 26.69 6.24
N ILE A 21 3.12 26.76 6.65
CA ILE A 21 4.02 27.86 6.31
C ILE A 21 4.23 27.97 4.80
N LEU A 22 4.50 26.84 4.12
CA LEU A 22 4.69 26.80 2.67
C LEU A 22 3.46 27.33 1.93
N ILE A 23 2.26 26.87 2.29
CA ILE A 23 1.01 27.32 1.65
C ILE A 23 0.86 28.84 1.80
N CYS A 24 1.07 29.36 3.02
CA CYS A 24 0.91 30.79 3.28
C CYS A 24 1.94 31.63 2.50
N PHE A 25 3.22 31.23 2.49
CA PHE A 25 4.24 31.93 1.71
C PHE A 25 3.96 31.85 0.20
N ARG A 26 3.59 30.68 -0.32
CA ARG A 26 3.27 30.50 -1.74
C ARG A 26 2.13 31.42 -2.18
N ASN A 27 1.05 31.47 -1.42
CA ASN A 27 -0.09 32.32 -1.76
C ASN A 27 0.29 33.80 -1.84
N VAL A 28 1.13 34.30 -0.92
CA VAL A 28 1.61 35.69 -0.95
C VAL A 28 2.61 35.94 -2.09
N LEU A 29 3.60 35.06 -2.25
CA LEU A 29 4.64 35.19 -3.26
C LEU A 29 4.08 35.09 -4.69
N ASP A 30 3.13 34.18 -4.94
CA ASP A 30 2.51 33.99 -6.25
C ASP A 30 1.65 35.18 -6.65
N ARG A 31 0.90 35.78 -5.69
CA ARG A 31 0.15 37.03 -5.92
C ARG A 31 1.07 38.18 -6.34
N ARG A 32 2.28 38.21 -5.78
CA ARG A 32 3.30 39.22 -6.06
C ARG A 32 4.28 38.80 -7.16
N GLN A 33 3.97 37.74 -7.89
CA GLN A 33 4.71 37.24 -9.06
C GLN A 33 6.14 36.73 -8.77
N PHE A 34 6.47 36.42 -7.52
CA PHE A 34 7.74 35.80 -7.11
C PHE A 34 7.70 34.27 -7.24
N ARG A 35 7.68 33.76 -8.47
CA ARG A 35 7.49 32.32 -8.76
C ARG A 35 8.76 31.46 -8.64
N ASP A 36 9.93 32.09 -8.68
CA ASP A 36 11.22 31.37 -8.70
C ASP A 36 11.71 30.95 -7.30
N VAL A 37 11.03 31.39 -6.24
CA VAL A 37 11.36 31.00 -4.86
C VAL A 37 11.06 29.51 -4.68
N THR A 38 12.03 28.73 -4.20
CA THR A 38 11.85 27.28 -3.98
C THR A 38 11.23 26.98 -2.61
N ASP A 39 10.58 25.81 -2.48
CA ASP A 39 10.04 25.36 -1.19
C ASP A 39 11.15 25.21 -0.14
N GLU A 40 12.34 24.79 -0.55
CA GLU A 40 13.49 24.66 0.35
C GLU A 40 13.96 26.03 0.84
N ALA A 41 13.97 27.05 -0.02
CA ALA A 41 14.30 28.42 0.37
C ALA A 41 13.32 28.94 1.42
N ILE A 42 12.01 28.75 1.22
CA ILE A 42 10.98 29.11 2.21
C ILE A 42 11.20 28.34 3.52
N LYS A 43 11.49 27.05 3.46
CA LYS A 43 11.70 26.24 4.68
C LYS A 43 12.93 26.68 5.48
N ARG A 44 13.98 27.18 4.82
CA ARG A 44 15.18 27.69 5.49
C ARG A 44 14.96 29.02 6.22
N THR A 45 13.87 29.73 5.95
CA THR A 45 13.53 30.96 6.67
C THR A 45 12.59 30.71 7.86
N ILE A 46 12.16 29.47 8.09
CA ILE A 46 11.36 29.10 9.27
C ILE A 46 12.18 29.35 10.54
N GLY A 47 11.54 29.96 11.53
CA GLY A 47 12.18 30.44 12.76
C GLY A 47 12.55 31.92 12.73
N LYS A 48 12.71 32.54 11.54
CA LYS A 48 12.91 33.99 11.38
C LYS A 48 11.59 34.76 11.43
N THR A 49 11.68 36.08 11.56
CA THR A 49 10.50 36.95 11.46
C THR A 49 9.93 36.95 10.04
N LEU A 50 8.64 37.21 9.88
CA LEU A 50 8.01 37.24 8.55
C LEU A 50 8.65 38.29 7.63
N LYS A 51 9.02 39.46 8.17
CA LYS A 51 9.67 40.53 7.40
C LYS A 51 11.05 40.10 6.90
N GLU A 52 11.88 39.50 7.77
CA GLU A 52 13.19 38.96 7.37
C GLU A 52 13.04 37.84 6.34
N SER A 53 12.09 36.94 6.55
CA SER A 53 11.81 35.85 5.63
C SER A 53 11.43 36.37 4.24
N PHE A 54 10.52 37.33 4.14
CA PHE A 54 10.18 37.94 2.85
C PHE A 54 11.37 38.66 2.24
N SER A 55 12.13 39.42 3.04
CA SER A 55 13.32 40.13 2.55
C SER A 55 14.36 39.19 1.96
N ILE A 56 14.64 38.05 2.62
CA ILE A 56 15.56 37.02 2.13
C ILE A 56 15.05 36.37 0.84
N LEU A 57 13.75 36.12 0.74
CA LEU A 57 13.17 35.38 -0.40
C LEU A 57 12.97 36.26 -1.65
N THR A 58 12.68 37.55 -1.48
CA THR A 58 12.36 38.45 -2.60
C THR A 58 13.42 39.51 -2.88
N GLY A 59 14.34 39.74 -1.93
CA GLY A 59 15.31 40.84 -1.99
C GLY A 59 14.72 42.21 -1.63
N ILE A 60 13.42 42.28 -1.29
CA ILE A 60 12.77 43.55 -0.90
C ILE A 60 13.28 44.00 0.46
N THR A 61 13.70 45.26 0.55
CA THR A 61 14.14 45.89 1.81
C THR A 61 13.20 47.01 2.28
N ASP A 62 12.21 47.37 1.46
CA ASP A 62 11.25 48.43 1.76
C ASP A 62 10.31 48.02 2.92
N PRO A 63 10.30 48.74 4.05
CA PRO A 63 9.53 48.37 5.24
C PRO A 63 8.02 48.32 5.01
N GLU A 64 7.46 49.20 4.17
CA GLU A 64 6.02 49.23 3.90
C GLU A 64 5.58 48.02 3.10
N GLN A 65 6.33 47.65 2.05
CA GLN A 65 6.08 46.44 1.29
C GLN A 65 6.19 45.17 2.15
N LEU A 66 7.22 45.07 3.00
CA LEU A 66 7.38 43.92 3.89
C LEU A 66 6.24 43.84 4.92
N ALA A 67 5.78 44.97 5.45
CA ALA A 67 4.62 45.02 6.35
C ALA A 67 3.32 44.59 5.62
N SER A 68 3.14 45.01 4.37
CA SER A 68 2.02 44.58 3.53
C SER A 68 2.04 43.07 3.27
N MET A 69 3.20 42.50 2.92
CA MET A 69 3.36 41.04 2.75
C MET A 69 3.12 40.26 4.04
N GLN A 70 3.59 40.79 5.19
CA GLN A 70 3.33 40.21 6.50
C GLN A 70 1.83 40.18 6.83
N LYS A 71 1.09 41.24 6.48
CA LYS A 71 -0.36 41.31 6.68
C LYS A 71 -1.08 40.24 5.85
N GLU A 72 -0.78 40.16 4.55
CA GLU A 72 -1.34 39.13 3.66
C GLU A 72 -1.02 37.72 4.16
N TYR A 73 0.22 37.47 4.58
CA TYR A 73 0.61 36.20 5.18
C TYR A 73 -0.22 35.86 6.42
N SER A 74 -0.47 36.85 7.28
CA SER A 74 -1.24 36.66 8.51
C SER A 74 -2.69 36.28 8.22
N GLU A 75 -3.28 36.81 7.15
CA GLU A 75 -4.61 36.44 6.66
C GLU A 75 -4.62 34.99 6.15
N GLU A 76 -3.64 34.60 5.32
CA GLU A 76 -3.48 33.21 4.86
C GLU A 76 -3.29 32.22 6.01
N ALA A 77 -2.47 32.59 6.99
CA ALA A 77 -2.18 31.76 8.15
C ALA A 77 -3.42 31.52 9.01
N ASN A 78 -4.40 32.44 9.04
CA ASN A 78 -5.66 32.24 9.77
C ASN A 78 -6.48 31.08 9.20
N ILE A 79 -6.32 30.81 7.90
CA ILE A 79 -7.05 29.77 7.18
C ILE A 79 -6.26 28.46 7.17
N HIS A 80 -4.96 28.54 6.90
CA HIS A 80 -4.17 27.37 6.51
C HIS A 80 -3.18 26.86 7.57
N MET A 81 -2.78 27.67 8.55
CA MET A 81 -1.65 27.33 9.43
C MET A 81 -1.93 26.11 10.32
N ASN A 82 -2.95 26.20 11.19
CA ASN A 82 -3.21 25.17 12.19
C ASN A 82 -3.72 23.86 11.55
N ALA A 83 -4.52 23.96 10.49
CA ALA A 83 -5.01 22.80 9.74
C ALA A 83 -3.89 21.97 9.10
N ASN A 84 -2.71 22.56 8.88
CA ASN A 84 -1.55 21.92 8.26
C ASN A 84 -0.33 21.84 9.21
N THR A 85 -0.55 22.00 10.52
CA THR A 85 0.47 21.80 11.55
C THR A 85 0.23 20.47 12.27
N VAL A 86 1.28 19.70 12.53
CA VAL A 86 1.19 18.42 13.24
C VAL A 86 2.28 18.34 14.30
N LEU A 87 1.95 17.92 15.53
CA LEU A 87 2.97 17.65 16.56
C LEU A 87 3.92 16.54 16.11
N PHE A 88 5.21 16.66 16.45
CA PHE A 88 6.12 15.53 16.24
C PHE A 88 5.70 14.33 17.11
N PRO A 89 5.94 13.08 16.68
CA PRO A 89 5.47 11.89 17.38
C PRO A 89 5.91 11.79 18.84
N ALA A 90 7.08 12.34 19.16
CA ALA A 90 7.66 12.32 20.50
C ALA A 90 7.10 13.41 21.44
N THR A 91 6.49 14.47 20.89
CA THR A 91 6.18 15.70 21.62
C THR A 91 5.28 15.43 22.83
N ILE A 92 4.13 14.79 22.62
CA ILE A 92 3.17 14.55 23.71
C ILE A 92 3.82 13.72 24.82
N ALA A 93 4.45 12.59 24.47
CA ALA A 93 5.04 11.70 25.46
C ALA A 93 6.19 12.37 26.26
N VAL A 94 7.04 13.13 25.58
CA VAL A 94 8.19 13.80 26.22
C VAL A 94 7.72 14.90 27.14
N LEU A 95 6.84 15.78 26.68
CA LEU A 95 6.38 16.90 27.48
C LEU A 95 5.56 16.42 28.69
N THR A 96 4.67 15.44 28.52
CA THR A 96 3.91 14.86 29.64
C THR A 96 4.85 14.30 30.69
N ARG A 97 5.90 13.57 30.27
CA ARG A 97 6.87 13.00 31.20
C ARG A 97 7.68 14.07 31.94
N LEU A 98 8.04 15.16 31.29
CA LEU A 98 8.72 16.28 31.94
C LEU A 98 7.80 16.96 32.96
N LYS A 99 6.53 17.18 32.63
CA LYS A 99 5.54 17.75 33.56
C LYS A 99 5.32 16.84 34.77
N GLU A 100 5.22 15.51 34.57
CA GLU A 100 5.16 14.52 35.65
C GLU A 100 6.38 14.53 36.58
N GLN A 101 7.55 14.91 36.05
CA GLN A 101 8.79 15.07 36.83
C GLN A 101 8.83 16.42 37.59
N GLY A 102 7.77 17.22 37.51
CA GLY A 102 7.67 18.52 38.18
C GLY A 102 8.41 19.64 37.44
N ALA A 103 8.73 19.46 36.16
CA ALA A 103 9.37 20.50 35.37
C ALA A 103 8.39 21.65 35.05
N ARG A 104 8.89 22.90 35.13
CA ARG A 104 8.20 24.07 34.57
C ARG A 104 8.43 24.11 33.06
N MET A 105 7.36 24.35 32.31
CA MET A 105 7.35 24.21 30.86
C MET A 105 6.98 25.54 30.21
N GLY A 106 7.80 26.00 29.28
CA GLY A 106 7.52 27.22 28.51
C GLY A 106 7.76 27.04 27.02
N ILE A 107 7.10 27.88 26.21
CA ILE A 107 7.35 28.01 24.77
C ILE A 107 7.86 29.42 24.47
N VAL A 108 8.91 29.52 23.65
CA VAL A 108 9.43 30.80 23.13
C VAL A 108 9.60 30.68 21.61
N SER A 109 8.75 31.37 20.86
CA SER A 109 8.69 31.25 19.41
C SER A 109 8.50 32.60 18.71
N THR A 110 8.91 32.69 17.44
CA THR A 110 8.62 33.84 16.57
C THR A 110 7.19 33.80 16.01
N LYS A 111 6.50 32.67 16.14
CA LYS A 111 5.07 32.54 15.82
C LYS A 111 4.20 33.25 16.85
N PHE A 112 3.07 33.80 16.41
CA PHE A 112 2.14 34.47 17.31
C PHE A 112 1.56 33.52 18.39
N ARG A 113 1.56 33.97 19.64
CA ARG A 113 1.13 33.21 20.83
C ARG A 113 -0.29 32.69 20.68
N PHE A 114 -1.22 33.52 20.20
CA PHE A 114 -2.61 33.09 20.03
C PHE A 114 -2.76 31.89 19.06
N ARG A 115 -1.89 31.78 18.04
CA ARG A 115 -1.92 30.64 17.11
C ARG A 115 -1.40 29.37 17.76
N ILE A 116 -0.30 29.49 18.50
CA ILE A 116 0.29 28.38 19.27
C ILE A 116 -0.75 27.85 20.26
N GLN A 117 -1.37 28.74 21.04
CA GLN A 117 -2.41 28.38 21.99
C GLN A 117 -3.61 27.72 21.30
N SER A 118 -4.13 28.32 20.22
CA SER A 118 -5.24 27.73 19.47
C SER A 118 -4.94 26.33 18.94
N PHE A 119 -3.70 26.04 18.57
CA PHE A 119 -3.30 24.71 18.11
C PHE A 119 -3.13 23.71 19.26
N LEU A 120 -2.49 24.13 20.36
CA LEU A 120 -2.17 23.24 21.46
C LEU A 120 -3.38 22.82 22.30
N LYS A 121 -4.48 23.59 22.28
CA LYS A 121 -5.76 23.27 22.94
C LYS A 121 -6.33 21.90 22.56
N ASP A 122 -6.05 21.43 21.35
CA ASP A 122 -6.52 20.11 20.89
C ASP A 122 -5.72 18.93 21.48
N TYR A 123 -4.57 19.21 22.12
CA TYR A 123 -3.60 18.19 22.56
C TYR A 123 -3.28 18.23 24.06
N PHE A 124 -3.34 19.41 24.68
CA PHE A 124 -2.98 19.63 26.08
C PHE A 124 -4.03 20.49 26.79
N PRO A 125 -4.22 20.33 28.11
CA PRO A 125 -5.06 21.24 28.89
C PRO A 125 -4.45 22.66 28.92
N ASP A 126 -5.29 23.66 29.17
CA ASP A 126 -4.91 25.09 29.09
C ASP A 126 -3.76 25.47 30.05
N ASP A 127 -3.58 24.75 31.15
CA ASP A 127 -2.55 24.97 32.19
C ASP A 127 -1.29 24.10 32.02
N PHE A 128 -1.19 23.36 30.90
CA PHE A 128 -0.06 22.45 30.68
C PHE A 128 1.28 23.19 30.55
N PHE A 129 1.29 24.30 29.81
CA PHE A 129 2.44 25.18 29.69
C PHE A 129 2.30 26.36 30.65
N ASP A 130 3.29 26.54 31.51
CA ASP A 130 3.32 27.61 32.51
C ASP A 130 3.50 28.99 31.85
N VAL A 131 4.18 29.04 30.70
CA VAL A 131 4.32 30.27 29.90
C VAL A 131 4.37 29.96 28.40
N ILE A 132 3.73 30.79 27.59
CA ILE A 132 3.92 30.83 26.13
C ILE A 132 4.29 32.27 25.78
N ILE A 133 5.43 32.46 25.13
CA ILE A 133 5.91 33.73 24.57
C ILE A 133 5.91 33.58 23.05
N GLY A 134 5.06 34.35 22.39
CA GLY A 134 4.97 34.43 20.94
C GLY A 134 5.66 35.67 20.38
N GLY A 135 5.60 35.81 19.05
CA GLY A 135 6.22 36.93 18.35
C GLY A 135 5.66 38.29 18.78
N GLU A 136 4.38 38.41 19.12
CA GLU A 136 3.75 39.66 19.56
C GLU A 136 4.08 40.08 20.99
N ASP A 137 4.71 39.20 21.77
CA ASP A 137 4.99 39.45 23.19
C ASP A 137 6.36 40.13 23.41
N VAL A 138 7.14 40.37 22.35
CA VAL A 138 8.50 40.94 22.39
C VAL A 138 8.71 41.98 21.29
N GLU A 139 9.60 42.94 21.54
CA GLU A 139 10.01 43.94 20.53
C GLU A 139 11.14 43.39 19.65
N SER A 140 12.14 42.75 20.26
CA SER A 140 13.28 42.14 19.58
C SER A 140 13.15 40.62 19.53
N HIS A 141 12.99 40.08 18.32
CA HIS A 141 12.81 38.65 18.10
C HIS A 141 14.15 37.87 18.15
N LYS A 142 14.05 36.54 18.28
CA LYS A 142 15.20 35.63 18.21
C LYS A 142 16.05 35.97 16.95
N PRO A 143 17.39 36.08 17.05
CA PRO A 143 18.26 35.56 18.12
C PRO A 143 18.43 36.49 19.35
N SER A 144 17.63 37.57 19.47
CA SER A 144 17.56 38.32 20.72
C SER A 144 17.14 37.42 21.90
N PRO A 145 17.72 37.58 23.09
CA PRO A 145 17.35 36.82 24.29
C PRO A 145 16.07 37.31 24.97
N GLU A 146 15.45 38.40 24.50
CA GLU A 146 14.30 39.06 25.13
C GLU A 146 13.16 38.07 25.47
N GLY A 147 12.76 37.22 24.52
CA GLY A 147 11.71 36.23 24.76
C GLY A 147 12.08 35.16 25.77
N ILE A 148 13.36 34.79 25.87
CA ILE A 148 13.85 33.84 26.88
C ILE A 148 13.86 34.50 28.25
N PHE A 149 14.31 35.75 28.37
CA PHE A 149 14.27 36.49 29.64
C PHE A 149 12.85 36.68 30.14
N LEU A 150 11.92 37.06 29.27
CA LEU A 150 10.51 37.20 29.61
C LEU A 150 9.91 35.86 30.08
N ALA A 151 10.30 34.74 29.44
CA ALA A 151 9.88 33.41 29.88
C ALA A 151 10.47 33.05 31.26
N LEU A 152 11.77 33.31 31.49
CA LEU A 152 12.42 33.05 32.77
C LEU A 152 11.79 33.85 33.92
N GLU A 153 11.49 35.13 33.68
CA GLU A 153 10.80 36.00 34.63
C GLU A 153 9.43 35.43 35.01
N ARG A 154 8.59 35.11 34.02
CA ARG A 154 7.25 34.54 34.26
C ARG A 154 7.29 33.15 34.90
N LEU A 155 8.31 32.36 34.60
CA LEU A 155 8.54 31.06 35.23
C LEU A 155 9.17 31.16 36.62
N GLY A 156 9.72 32.31 37.03
CA GLY A 156 10.48 32.44 38.27
C GLY A 156 11.70 31.50 38.33
N CYS A 157 12.37 31.29 37.20
CA CYS A 157 13.50 30.36 37.06
C CYS A 157 14.80 31.09 36.70
N THR A 158 15.94 30.46 37.02
CA THR A 158 17.26 30.99 36.66
C THR A 158 17.80 30.32 35.39
N PRO A 159 18.70 30.98 34.63
CA PRO A 159 19.32 30.40 33.44
C PRO A 159 20.01 29.05 33.68
N GLU A 160 20.68 28.88 34.82
CA GLU A 160 21.46 27.67 35.17
C GLU A 160 20.58 26.44 35.41
N LYS A 161 19.29 26.66 35.70
CA LYS A 161 18.29 25.62 35.94
C LYS A 161 17.36 25.41 34.76
N THR A 162 17.62 26.09 33.65
CA THR A 162 16.77 26.11 32.46
C THR A 162 17.50 25.48 31.28
N LEU A 163 16.79 24.68 30.51
CA LEU A 163 17.26 24.18 29.22
C LEU A 163 16.37 24.75 28.11
N TYR A 164 16.96 25.42 27.13
CA TYR A 164 16.29 25.82 25.89
C TYR A 164 16.45 24.75 24.82
N VAL A 165 15.35 24.32 24.20
CA VAL A 165 15.32 23.29 23.16
C VAL A 165 14.81 23.92 21.86
N GLY A 166 15.59 23.83 20.78
CA GLY A 166 15.24 24.43 19.49
C GLY A 166 15.97 23.77 18.32
N ASP A 167 15.51 23.97 17.09
CA ASP A 167 16.08 23.34 15.88
C ASP A 167 16.96 24.28 15.05
N SER A 168 16.89 25.60 15.29
CA SER A 168 17.51 26.59 14.42
C SER A 168 18.77 27.23 14.99
N LEU A 169 19.57 27.85 14.12
CA LEU A 169 20.68 28.72 14.55
C LEU A 169 20.19 29.95 15.32
N VAL A 170 18.97 30.39 15.01
CA VAL A 170 18.31 31.50 15.69
C VAL A 170 18.01 31.15 17.15
N ASP A 171 17.62 29.91 17.41
CA ASP A 171 17.43 29.36 18.75
C ASP A 171 18.72 29.25 19.55
N ALA A 172 19.76 28.70 18.91
CA ALA A 172 21.07 28.57 19.52
C ALA A 172 21.66 29.93 19.90
N GLY A 173 21.51 30.94 19.03
CA GLY A 173 21.90 32.32 19.29
C GLY A 173 21.14 32.95 20.45
N ALA A 174 19.81 32.75 20.51
CA ALA A 174 18.98 33.27 21.59
C ALA A 174 19.37 32.66 22.95
N ALA A 175 19.54 31.34 23.02
CA ALA A 175 19.96 30.66 24.25
C ALA A 175 21.35 31.11 24.72
N GLN A 176 22.30 31.23 23.79
CA GLN A 176 23.64 31.74 24.09
C GLN A 176 23.59 33.17 24.64
N ALA A 177 22.82 34.06 24.00
CA ALA A 177 22.67 35.45 24.45
C ALA A 177 21.96 35.55 25.81
N ALA A 178 21.07 34.61 26.12
CA ALA A 178 20.36 34.53 27.40
C ALA A 178 21.16 33.83 28.51
N GLY A 179 22.30 33.21 28.19
CA GLY A 179 23.09 32.42 29.15
C GLY A 179 22.40 31.12 29.59
N VAL A 180 21.45 30.61 28.80
CA VAL A 180 20.70 29.37 29.08
C VAL A 180 21.35 28.20 28.35
N ASP A 181 21.40 27.03 28.99
CA ASP A 181 21.89 25.81 28.31
C ASP A 181 21.01 25.48 27.09
N PHE A 182 21.64 25.15 25.97
CA PHE A 182 20.93 24.86 24.72
C PHE A 182 20.98 23.37 24.36
N ALA A 183 19.85 22.80 23.97
CA ALA A 183 19.75 21.50 23.33
C ALA A 183 19.20 21.66 21.91
N GLY A 184 20.04 21.40 20.91
CA GLY A 184 19.63 21.45 19.51
C GLY A 184 18.87 20.19 19.12
N VAL A 185 17.79 20.29 18.33
CA VAL A 185 17.05 19.13 17.80
C VAL A 185 17.08 19.10 16.27
N LEU A 186 17.33 17.94 15.68
CA LEU A 186 17.51 17.76 14.22
C LEU A 186 16.20 17.48 13.47
N THR A 187 15.09 18.06 13.95
CA THR A 187 13.75 17.92 13.35
C THR A 187 13.46 18.98 12.28
N GLY A 188 14.23 20.08 12.26
CA GLY A 188 14.12 21.15 11.26
C GLY A 188 15.09 21.03 10.09
N MET A 189 15.49 22.18 9.54
CA MET A 189 16.38 22.27 8.37
C MET A 189 17.86 22.41 8.75
N THR A 190 18.16 22.77 9.99
CA THR A 190 19.53 22.97 10.47
C THR A 190 20.24 21.64 10.68
N THR A 191 21.46 21.54 10.18
CA THR A 191 22.28 20.36 10.34
C THR A 191 22.96 20.32 11.70
N ALA A 192 23.36 19.12 12.14
CA ALA A 192 24.18 18.96 13.34
C ALA A 192 25.54 19.67 13.23
N GLY A 193 26.06 19.87 12.02
CA GLY A 193 27.31 20.62 11.81
C GLY A 193 27.14 22.10 12.14
N GLU A 194 26.04 22.69 11.67
CA GLU A 194 25.69 24.09 11.92
C GLU A 194 25.40 24.34 13.40
N LEU A 195 24.62 23.49 14.07
CA LEU A 195 24.33 23.64 15.51
C LEU A 195 25.57 23.48 16.40
N ARG A 196 26.57 22.69 15.97
CA ARG A 196 27.84 22.54 16.72
C ARG A 196 28.67 23.81 16.76
N ALA A 197 28.42 24.77 15.87
CA ALA A 197 29.10 26.07 15.89
C ALA A 197 28.71 26.92 17.11
N PHE A 198 27.61 26.60 17.78
CA PHE A 198 27.12 27.32 18.96
C PHE A 198 27.37 26.51 20.25
N PRO A 199 27.49 27.18 21.41
CA PRO A 199 27.48 26.51 22.70
C PRO A 199 26.20 25.68 22.86
N HIS A 200 26.36 24.38 23.10
CA HIS A 200 25.25 23.46 23.25
C HIS A 200 25.60 22.38 24.27
N ARG A 201 24.58 21.91 24.99
CA ARG A 201 24.67 20.79 25.91
C ARG A 201 24.65 19.46 25.17
N VAL A 202 23.74 19.35 24.19
CA VAL A 202 23.50 18.14 23.42
C VAL A 202 22.82 18.49 22.10
N ILE A 203 23.05 17.68 21.07
CA ILE A 203 22.29 17.71 19.82
C ILE A 203 21.50 16.41 19.73
N LEU A 204 20.18 16.53 19.72
CA LEU A 204 19.19 15.46 19.76
C LEU A 204 18.75 15.10 18.35
N THR A 205 18.51 13.82 18.07
CA THR A 205 17.93 13.41 16.78
C THR A 205 16.43 13.66 16.73
N ASP A 206 15.76 13.47 17.85
CA ASP A 206 14.38 13.88 18.10
C ASP A 206 14.18 14.10 19.61
N LEU A 207 13.02 14.61 20.02
CA LEU A 207 12.75 14.95 21.43
C LEU A 207 12.85 13.76 22.39
N ASN A 208 12.76 12.50 21.96
CA ASN A 208 12.89 11.35 22.87
C ASN A 208 14.27 11.27 23.52
N ASP A 209 15.31 11.71 22.81
CA ASP A 209 16.68 11.70 23.29
C ASP A 209 16.86 12.64 24.52
N LEU A 210 15.90 13.53 24.78
CA LEU A 210 15.89 14.41 25.97
C LEU A 210 15.65 13.61 27.26
N LEU A 211 14.77 12.60 27.22
CA LEU A 211 14.49 11.72 28.37
C LEU A 211 15.49 10.56 28.48
N PHE A 212 16.04 10.12 27.35
CA PHE A 212 16.94 8.97 27.27
C PHE A 212 18.26 9.35 26.58
N PRO A 213 19.10 10.20 27.23
CA PRO A 213 20.38 10.57 26.65
C PRO A 213 21.25 9.31 26.44
N PRO A 214 21.90 9.14 25.28
CA PRO A 214 22.68 7.94 25.00
C PRO A 214 23.88 7.84 25.97
N THR A 215 23.75 7.07 27.05
CA THR A 215 24.82 6.87 28.04
C THR A 215 25.83 5.84 27.54
N ARG A 216 27.09 6.28 27.40
CA ARG A 216 28.20 5.55 26.75
C ARG A 216 28.75 4.30 27.48
N LYS A 217 28.22 3.85 28.63
CA LYS A 217 28.88 2.77 29.42
C LYS A 217 28.03 1.57 29.86
N ILE A 218 26.70 1.65 29.95
CA ILE A 218 25.89 0.54 30.52
C ILE A 218 25.18 -0.30 29.44
N TRP A 219 25.17 0.19 28.19
CA TRP A 219 24.43 -0.40 27.08
C TRP A 219 25.23 -1.37 26.21
N LYS A 220 26.05 -2.28 26.77
CA LYS A 220 26.63 -3.38 25.95
C LYS A 220 25.84 -4.68 26.03
N SER A 221 25.22 -5.00 27.17
CA SER A 221 24.56 -6.31 27.33
C SER A 221 23.07 -6.34 26.94
N ILE A 222 22.37 -5.21 27.01
CA ILE A 222 20.92 -5.13 26.65
C ILE A 222 20.74 -4.57 25.21
N HIS A 223 21.77 -3.91 24.67
CA HIS A 223 21.68 -3.14 23.42
C HIS A 223 21.81 -3.97 22.15
N HIS A 224 22.27 -5.23 22.20
CA HIS A 224 22.38 -6.00 20.95
C HIS A 224 21.01 -6.34 20.34
N ARG A 225 19.94 -6.43 21.16
CA ARG A 225 18.55 -6.57 20.70
C ARG A 225 17.90 -5.22 20.33
N TYR A 226 18.21 -4.13 21.05
CA TYR A 226 17.63 -2.80 20.80
C TYR A 226 18.33 -1.98 19.69
N PHE A 227 19.64 -2.17 19.46
CA PHE A 227 20.43 -1.46 18.45
C PHE A 227 20.16 -1.98 17.04
N GLN A 228 19.86 -3.27 16.89
CA GLN A 228 19.32 -3.79 15.64
C GLN A 228 17.97 -3.13 15.32
N LEU A 229 17.08 -2.98 16.31
CA LEU A 229 15.83 -2.22 16.12
C LEU A 229 16.07 -0.74 15.79
N ARG A 230 17.08 -0.06 16.35
CA ARG A 230 17.30 1.38 16.11
C ARG A 230 17.95 1.68 14.75
N LYS A 231 18.89 0.84 14.29
CA LYS A 231 19.33 0.86 12.88
C LYS A 231 18.18 0.52 11.95
N TRP A 232 17.35 -0.45 12.32
CA TRP A 232 16.19 -0.83 11.52
C TRP A 232 15.12 0.26 11.49
N VAL A 233 14.86 0.99 12.58
CA VAL A 233 13.94 2.13 12.62
C VAL A 233 14.49 3.34 11.88
N ALA A 234 15.79 3.64 11.98
CA ALA A 234 16.42 4.70 11.19
C ALA A 234 16.48 4.35 9.69
N PHE A 235 16.76 3.09 9.37
CA PHE A 235 16.68 2.53 8.01
C PHE A 235 15.24 2.54 7.50
N GLN A 236 14.26 2.18 8.33
CA GLN A 236 12.85 2.27 8.01
C GLN A 236 12.39 3.72 7.84
N ARG A 237 12.88 4.66 8.65
CA ARG A 237 12.62 6.10 8.47
C ARG A 237 13.25 6.60 7.17
N MET A 238 14.49 6.21 6.85
CA MET A 238 15.13 6.57 5.57
C MET A 238 14.42 5.93 4.38
N ILE A 239 14.04 4.66 4.47
CA ILE A 239 13.23 3.97 3.47
C ILE A 239 11.90 4.69 3.33
N HIS A 240 11.21 4.99 4.43
CA HIS A 240 9.93 5.66 4.44
C HIS A 240 10.01 7.07 3.84
N ILE A 241 11.05 7.84 4.17
CA ILE A 241 11.33 9.15 3.56
C ILE A 241 11.60 8.99 2.05
N LYS A 242 12.40 8.00 1.64
CA LYS A 242 12.62 7.67 0.21
C LYS A 242 11.33 7.18 -0.47
N GLN A 243 10.47 6.46 0.24
CA GLN A 243 9.18 5.96 -0.25
C GLN A 243 8.23 7.15 -0.48
N ILE A 244 8.15 8.08 0.46
CA ILE A 244 7.31 9.29 0.38
C ILE A 244 7.81 10.27 -0.69
N ARG A 245 9.13 10.53 -0.77
CA ARG A 245 9.70 11.62 -1.58
C ARG A 245 9.76 11.36 -3.09
N GLY A 246 9.62 10.12 -3.57
CA GLY A 246 9.93 9.84 -4.99
C GLY A 246 11.44 9.76 -5.24
N ARG A 247 11.85 9.36 -6.46
CA ARG A 247 13.09 9.95 -7.02
C ARG A 247 12.72 11.40 -7.38
N SER A 248 13.47 12.37 -6.85
CA SER A 248 13.31 13.77 -7.23
C SER A 248 13.44 13.89 -8.75
N ILE A 249 12.59 14.72 -9.34
CA ILE A 249 12.83 15.21 -10.69
C ILE A 249 14.15 15.94 -10.59
N SER A 250 15.19 15.49 -11.31
CA SER A 250 16.26 16.42 -11.65
C SER A 250 15.55 17.54 -12.41
N GLU A 251 15.52 18.74 -11.84
CA GLU A 251 15.03 19.93 -12.52
C GLU A 251 15.56 19.88 -13.94
N ALA A 252 14.65 19.98 -14.91
CA ALA A 252 15.03 19.95 -16.31
C ALA A 252 16.11 21.02 -16.48
N ALA A 253 17.31 20.60 -16.87
CA ALA A 253 18.37 21.51 -17.29
C ALA A 253 17.77 22.58 -18.21
N PRO A 254 18.28 23.83 -18.17
CA PRO A 254 17.71 24.96 -18.92
C PRO A 254 17.31 24.51 -20.32
N LYS A 255 16.05 24.77 -20.69
CA LYS A 255 15.44 24.26 -21.93
C LYS A 255 16.15 24.85 -23.15
N GLU A 256 17.18 24.18 -23.64
CA GLU A 256 17.79 24.48 -24.93
C GLU A 256 16.76 24.30 -26.05
N THR A 257 16.42 25.38 -26.72
CA THR A 257 15.61 25.38 -27.94
C THR A 257 16.38 24.70 -29.06
N THR A 258 15.77 23.68 -29.69
CA THR A 258 16.37 22.97 -30.84
C THR A 258 15.48 23.11 -32.06
N ILE A 259 16.10 23.30 -33.23
CA ILE A 259 15.40 23.30 -34.52
C ILE A 259 15.21 21.85 -34.96
N CYS A 260 13.97 21.46 -35.24
CA CYS A 260 13.68 20.12 -35.74
C CYS A 260 14.30 19.89 -37.12
N LYS A 261 15.13 18.85 -37.26
CA LYS A 261 15.72 18.47 -38.56
C LYS A 261 14.70 17.97 -39.58
N ASN A 262 13.51 17.56 -39.14
CA ASN A 262 12.46 17.04 -40.01
C ASN A 262 11.56 18.17 -40.55
N CYS A 263 10.91 18.93 -39.68
CA CYS A 263 9.94 19.96 -40.08
C CYS A 263 10.40 21.42 -39.88
N GLY A 264 11.64 21.65 -39.44
CA GLY A 264 12.18 23.00 -39.21
C GLY A 264 11.58 23.75 -38.00
N HIS A 265 10.59 23.18 -37.31
CA HIS A 265 9.95 23.82 -36.17
C HIS A 265 10.89 23.88 -34.95
N THR A 266 10.98 25.05 -34.32
CA THR A 266 11.74 25.24 -33.07
C THR A 266 10.96 24.69 -31.89
N PHE A 267 11.54 23.73 -31.17
CA PHE A 267 10.87 23.10 -30.04
C PHE A 267 11.78 22.97 -28.82
N THR A 268 11.17 22.77 -27.65
CA THR A 268 11.86 22.47 -26.40
C THR A 268 11.47 21.06 -25.94
N GLY A 269 12.46 20.28 -25.49
CA GLY A 269 12.26 18.89 -25.08
C GLY A 269 12.93 17.87 -26.00
N ASN A 270 12.64 16.59 -25.77
CA ASN A 270 13.28 15.48 -26.50
C ASN A 270 12.61 15.14 -27.84
N TYR A 271 11.39 15.61 -28.08
CA TYR A 271 10.61 15.34 -29.28
C TYR A 271 9.96 16.61 -29.81
N CYS A 272 9.95 16.76 -31.13
CA CYS A 272 9.31 17.88 -31.79
C CYS A 272 7.80 17.81 -31.58
N ASN A 273 7.20 18.89 -31.06
CA ASN A 273 5.77 19.00 -30.84
C ASN A 273 4.94 19.10 -32.15
N HIS A 274 5.59 19.30 -33.30
CA HIS A 274 4.93 19.40 -34.59
C HIS A 274 4.97 18.10 -35.40
N CYS A 275 6.10 17.39 -35.42
CA CYS A 275 6.27 16.17 -36.24
C CYS A 275 6.76 14.94 -35.47
N ALA A 276 6.83 15.04 -34.13
CA ALA A 276 7.29 13.99 -33.22
C ALA A 276 8.75 13.50 -33.43
N GLN A 277 9.56 14.16 -34.25
CA GLN A 277 10.99 13.82 -34.43
C GLN A 277 11.79 14.00 -33.13
N SER A 278 12.65 13.03 -32.78
CA SER A 278 13.54 13.15 -31.63
C SER A 278 14.62 14.24 -31.81
N LYS A 279 15.02 14.89 -30.71
CA LYS A 279 16.12 15.88 -30.64
C LYS A 279 17.47 15.24 -30.96
N GLU A 280 17.71 14.05 -30.43
CA GLU A 280 18.93 13.28 -30.68
C GLU A 280 18.83 12.52 -32.01
N VAL A 281 19.35 13.15 -33.07
CA VAL A 281 19.58 12.49 -34.36
C VAL A 281 21.08 12.28 -34.51
N GLN A 282 21.59 11.21 -33.89
CA GLN A 282 23.00 10.82 -34.02
C GLN A 282 23.25 10.10 -35.35
N ARG A 283 24.47 10.20 -35.87
CA ARG A 283 24.91 9.45 -37.05
C ARG A 283 25.10 7.99 -36.64
N PHE A 284 24.52 7.04 -37.38
CA PHE A 284 24.63 5.62 -37.08
C PHE A 284 26.09 5.17 -37.07
N ASN A 285 26.61 4.85 -35.89
CA ASN A 285 27.86 4.12 -35.69
C ASN A 285 27.53 2.70 -35.19
N PHE A 286 28.40 1.71 -35.42
CA PHE A 286 28.14 0.31 -35.08
C PHE A 286 27.71 0.11 -33.61
N ARG A 287 28.32 0.87 -32.69
CA ARG A 287 28.02 0.85 -31.26
C ARG A 287 26.61 1.38 -30.94
N SER A 288 26.20 2.46 -31.61
CA SER A 288 24.85 3.04 -31.53
C SER A 288 23.81 2.16 -32.24
N GLY A 289 24.17 1.50 -33.34
CA GLY A 289 23.29 0.54 -34.02
C GLY A 289 22.92 -0.64 -33.12
N ILE A 290 23.90 -1.22 -32.41
CA ILE A 290 23.66 -2.25 -31.38
C ILE A 290 22.82 -1.69 -30.23
N LEU A 291 23.11 -0.47 -29.76
CA LEU A 291 22.34 0.18 -28.70
C LEU A 291 20.88 0.46 -29.10
N HIS A 292 20.61 0.78 -30.37
CA HIS A 292 19.27 1.00 -30.90
C HIS A 292 18.53 -0.33 -31.16
N ALA A 293 19.22 -1.38 -31.58
CA ALA A 293 18.64 -2.72 -31.73
C ALA A 293 18.24 -3.32 -30.36
N LEU A 294 19.12 -3.21 -29.35
CA LEU A 294 18.80 -3.56 -27.97
C LEU A 294 17.78 -2.60 -27.37
N GLY A 295 17.82 -1.32 -27.76
CA GLY A 295 16.82 -0.30 -27.45
C GLY A 295 15.41 -0.68 -27.89
N GLY A 296 15.29 -1.33 -29.06
CA GLY A 296 14.04 -1.88 -29.60
C GLY A 296 13.51 -3.10 -28.86
N LEU A 297 14.39 -3.93 -28.28
CA LEU A 297 14.03 -5.02 -27.35
C LEU A 297 13.71 -4.51 -25.94
N SER A 298 14.35 -3.42 -25.50
CA SER A 298 14.06 -2.68 -24.27
C SER A 298 12.98 -1.59 -24.45
N ASN A 299 12.23 -1.63 -25.55
CA ASN A 299 11.07 -0.76 -25.79
C ASN A 299 9.82 -1.28 -25.05
N ILE A 300 9.98 -2.28 -24.17
CA ILE A 300 9.16 -2.39 -22.97
C ILE A 300 9.36 -1.06 -22.24
N ASP A 301 8.37 -0.18 -22.35
CA ASP A 301 8.33 1.19 -21.83
C ASP A 301 9.32 1.40 -20.67
N ARG A 302 10.14 2.46 -20.71
CA ARG A 302 11.02 2.82 -19.56
C ARG A 302 10.27 2.83 -18.21
N GLY A 303 8.94 2.98 -18.24
CA GLY A 303 8.05 2.85 -17.10
C GLY A 303 7.81 1.43 -16.55
N PHE A 304 7.95 0.34 -17.31
CA PHE A 304 7.66 -1.02 -16.83
C PHE A 304 8.64 -1.49 -15.76
N GLY A 305 9.94 -1.47 -16.04
CA GLY A 305 10.95 -1.85 -15.04
C GLY A 305 10.88 -0.96 -13.79
N TYR A 306 10.61 0.34 -13.99
CA TYR A 306 10.34 1.27 -12.90
C TYR A 306 9.10 0.85 -12.10
N THR A 307 7.99 0.50 -12.77
CA THR A 307 6.74 0.03 -12.13
C THR A 307 6.98 -1.24 -11.33
N LEU A 308 7.74 -2.21 -11.83
CA LEU A 308 8.05 -3.44 -11.08
C LEU A 308 8.81 -3.13 -9.79
N LEU A 309 9.85 -2.30 -9.86
CA LEU A 309 10.62 -1.90 -8.68
C LEU A 309 9.74 -1.13 -7.67
N GLU A 310 8.87 -0.27 -8.18
CA GLU A 310 7.95 0.54 -7.37
C GLU A 310 6.86 -0.31 -6.71
N LEU A 311 6.34 -1.35 -7.39
CA LEU A 311 5.41 -2.32 -6.81
C LEU A 311 6.05 -3.14 -5.68
N LEU A 312 7.34 -3.44 -5.75
CA LEU A 312 8.05 -4.13 -4.67
C LEU A 312 8.41 -3.19 -3.50
N TYR A 313 8.80 -1.95 -3.82
CA TYR A 313 9.37 -1.03 -2.84
C TYR A 313 8.33 -0.12 -2.16
N ARG A 314 7.40 0.46 -2.92
CA ARG A 314 6.41 1.45 -2.42
C ARG A 314 5.03 1.42 -3.12
N PRO A 315 4.42 0.23 -3.23
CA PRO A 315 3.25 -0.01 -4.07
C PRO A 315 2.11 0.99 -3.85
N GLY A 316 1.71 1.25 -2.60
CA GLY A 316 0.59 2.16 -2.34
C GLY A 316 0.85 3.63 -2.73
N TYR A 317 2.11 4.10 -2.66
CA TYR A 317 2.46 5.44 -3.14
C TYR A 317 2.47 5.49 -4.68
N MET A 318 2.98 4.45 -5.33
CA MET A 318 2.99 4.31 -6.79
C MET A 318 1.56 4.30 -7.35
N ILE A 319 0.68 3.47 -6.77
CA ILE A 319 -0.74 3.39 -7.15
C ILE A 319 -1.40 4.75 -6.97
N ASN A 320 -1.15 5.44 -5.86
CA ASN A 320 -1.68 6.77 -5.63
C ASN A 320 -1.18 7.80 -6.64
N ASP A 321 0.10 7.76 -7.01
CA ASP A 321 0.68 8.64 -8.02
C ASP A 321 0.04 8.42 -9.40
N PHE A 322 -0.23 7.15 -9.76
CA PHE A 322 -0.91 6.80 -11.01
C PHE A 322 -2.34 7.33 -11.05
N ILE A 323 -3.10 7.13 -9.97
CA ILE A 323 -4.48 7.62 -9.83
C ILE A 323 -4.51 9.15 -9.86
N ALA A 324 -3.57 9.80 -9.17
CA ALA A 324 -3.41 11.27 -9.14
C ALA A 324 -2.92 11.88 -10.47
N GLY A 325 -2.73 11.08 -11.52
CA GLY A 325 -2.45 11.57 -12.88
C GLY A 325 -0.97 11.56 -13.29
N LYS A 326 -0.03 11.11 -12.44
CA LYS A 326 1.41 11.00 -12.79
C LYS A 326 1.71 9.76 -13.65
N ARG A 327 0.93 9.53 -14.71
CA ARG A 327 0.84 8.24 -15.43
C ARG A 327 2.02 7.94 -16.37
N VAL A 328 2.72 8.95 -16.89
CA VAL A 328 3.82 8.77 -17.88
C VAL A 328 4.95 7.88 -17.37
N ARG A 329 5.16 7.82 -16.05
CA ARG A 329 6.24 7.03 -15.44
C ARG A 329 5.90 5.57 -15.22
N TYR A 330 4.62 5.23 -15.20
CA TYR A 330 4.15 3.92 -14.76
C TYR A 330 3.51 3.18 -15.93
N PHE A 331 3.77 1.89 -16.00
CA PHE A 331 3.15 1.01 -16.98
C PHE A 331 1.69 0.77 -16.60
N ARG A 332 0.79 0.65 -17.57
CA ARG A 332 -0.66 0.64 -17.30
C ARG A 332 -1.03 -0.60 -16.46
N PRO A 333 -2.01 -0.50 -15.53
CA PRO A 333 -2.28 -1.56 -14.55
C PRO A 333 -2.59 -2.91 -15.19
N PHE A 334 -3.56 -2.95 -16.13
CA PHE A 334 -3.95 -4.20 -16.79
C PHE A 334 -2.83 -4.78 -17.65
N GLN A 335 -2.09 -3.93 -18.37
CA GLN A 335 -0.95 -4.39 -19.16
C GLN A 335 0.14 -4.98 -18.27
N THR A 336 0.41 -4.35 -17.12
CA THR A 336 1.33 -4.87 -16.10
C THR A 336 0.89 -6.26 -15.63
N LEU A 337 -0.39 -6.43 -15.32
CA LEU A 337 -0.96 -7.71 -14.90
C LEU A 337 -0.79 -8.80 -15.97
N PHE A 338 -1.13 -8.52 -17.23
CA PHE A 338 -1.00 -9.48 -18.33
C PHE A 338 0.46 -9.90 -18.56
N VAL A 339 1.38 -8.92 -18.59
CA VAL A 339 2.81 -9.20 -18.78
C VAL A 339 3.34 -10.05 -17.64
N LEU A 340 3.01 -9.72 -16.39
CA LEU A 340 3.48 -10.49 -15.23
C LEU A 340 2.87 -11.90 -15.16
N ALA A 341 1.62 -12.07 -15.56
CA ALA A 341 1.02 -13.40 -15.66
C ALA A 341 1.71 -14.27 -16.73
N ALA A 342 2.02 -13.69 -17.90
CA ALA A 342 2.76 -14.39 -18.94
C ALA A 342 4.18 -14.78 -18.48
N VAL A 343 4.89 -13.84 -17.83
CA VAL A 343 6.22 -14.10 -17.25
C VAL A 343 6.16 -15.20 -16.18
N TYR A 344 5.16 -15.17 -15.30
CA TYR A 344 4.97 -16.22 -14.29
C TYR A 344 4.76 -17.60 -14.92
N ILE A 345 3.91 -17.72 -15.94
CA ILE A 345 3.68 -19.00 -16.64
C ILE A 345 4.97 -19.52 -17.29
N LEU A 346 5.74 -18.64 -17.95
CA LEU A 346 7.03 -19.00 -18.53
C LEU A 346 8.03 -19.46 -17.47
N LEU A 347 8.06 -18.80 -16.30
CA LEU A 347 8.91 -19.20 -15.19
C LEU A 347 8.53 -20.57 -14.62
N VAL A 348 7.24 -20.86 -14.49
CA VAL A 348 6.75 -22.19 -14.09
C VAL A 348 7.23 -23.25 -15.08
N GLN A 349 7.07 -23.01 -16.39
CA GLN A 349 7.54 -23.94 -17.42
C GLN A 349 9.06 -24.18 -17.37
N PHE A 350 9.84 -23.15 -17.01
CA PHE A 350 11.29 -23.24 -16.95
C PHE A 350 11.80 -23.95 -15.68
N ILE A 351 11.19 -23.67 -14.53
CA ILE A 351 11.67 -24.14 -13.21
C ILE A 351 11.08 -25.50 -12.86
N ASP A 352 9.78 -25.67 -13.08
CA ASP A 352 9.03 -26.87 -12.74
C ASP A 352 8.14 -27.28 -13.94
N PRO A 353 8.77 -27.74 -15.05
CA PRO A 353 8.02 -28.19 -16.23
C PRO A 353 7.07 -29.33 -15.88
N ASP A 354 7.41 -30.10 -14.84
CA ASP A 354 6.61 -31.20 -14.36
C ASP A 354 5.39 -30.74 -13.57
N ALA A 355 5.34 -29.55 -12.96
CA ALA A 355 4.13 -29.07 -12.30
C ALA A 355 2.94 -28.90 -13.26
N LEU A 356 3.19 -28.39 -14.47
CA LEU A 356 2.18 -28.27 -15.52
C LEU A 356 1.86 -29.61 -16.18
N LYS A 357 2.82 -30.54 -16.22
CA LYS A 357 2.60 -31.90 -16.75
C LYS A 357 1.90 -32.80 -15.75
N LYS A 358 2.28 -32.78 -14.47
CA LYS A 358 1.81 -33.66 -13.40
C LYS A 358 0.31 -33.52 -13.14
N GLU A 359 -0.28 -32.34 -13.32
CA GLU A 359 -1.74 -32.21 -13.29
C GLU A 359 -2.41 -32.95 -14.45
N ASN A 360 -1.83 -32.87 -15.66
CA ASN A 360 -2.31 -33.58 -16.84
C ASN A 360 -2.01 -35.09 -16.78
N THR A 361 -0.85 -35.49 -16.25
CA THR A 361 -0.42 -36.89 -16.10
C THR A 361 -1.21 -37.59 -15.00
N VAL A 362 -1.46 -36.95 -13.86
CA VAL A 362 -2.30 -37.52 -12.80
C VAL A 362 -3.75 -37.65 -13.28
N LYS A 363 -4.27 -36.68 -14.04
CA LYS A 363 -5.58 -36.80 -14.72
C LYS A 363 -5.58 -37.94 -15.74
N SER A 364 -4.55 -38.06 -16.58
CA SER A 364 -4.49 -39.10 -17.62
C SER A 364 -4.30 -40.51 -17.05
N THR A 365 -3.41 -40.70 -16.08
CA THR A 365 -3.16 -42.00 -15.45
C THR A 365 -4.39 -42.48 -14.68
N LYS A 366 -5.05 -41.59 -13.93
CA LYS A 366 -6.28 -41.95 -13.20
C LYS A 366 -7.45 -42.24 -14.15
N GLN A 367 -7.54 -41.52 -15.27
CA GLN A 367 -8.51 -41.81 -16.32
C GLN A 367 -8.22 -43.13 -17.04
N GLN A 368 -6.94 -43.47 -17.20
CA GLN A 368 -6.50 -44.71 -17.85
C GLN A 368 -6.73 -45.92 -16.94
N GLU A 369 -6.44 -45.83 -15.65
CA GLU A 369 -6.79 -46.86 -14.66
C GLU A 369 -8.30 -47.15 -14.60
N ILE A 370 -9.14 -46.11 -14.71
CA ILE A 370 -10.61 -46.28 -14.77
C ILE A 370 -11.04 -46.94 -16.09
N THR A 371 -10.38 -46.60 -17.19
CA THR A 371 -10.65 -47.21 -18.51
C THR A 371 -10.23 -48.68 -18.53
N ASP A 372 -9.03 -49.00 -18.02
CA ASP A 372 -8.52 -50.37 -17.96
C ASP A 372 -9.36 -51.26 -17.04
N ALA A 373 -9.81 -50.72 -15.89
CA ALA A 373 -10.73 -51.41 -14.98
C ALA A 373 -12.11 -51.65 -15.61
N ARG A 374 -12.60 -50.68 -16.41
CA ARG A 374 -13.84 -50.85 -17.18
C ARG A 374 -13.69 -51.98 -18.20
N ASP A 375 -12.62 -51.98 -18.97
CA ASP A 375 -12.42 -52.95 -20.07
C ASP A 375 -12.28 -54.38 -19.52
N GLN A 376 -11.64 -54.55 -18.36
CA GLN A 376 -11.60 -55.84 -17.65
C GLN A 376 -12.98 -56.31 -17.19
N LEU A 377 -13.79 -55.42 -16.62
CA LEU A 377 -15.16 -55.75 -16.21
C LEU A 377 -16.05 -56.04 -17.42
N GLN A 378 -15.88 -55.31 -18.53
CA GLN A 378 -16.62 -55.58 -19.77
C GLN A 378 -16.28 -56.97 -20.33
N MET A 379 -15.01 -57.36 -20.32
CA MET A 379 -14.58 -58.69 -20.74
C MET A 379 -15.14 -59.81 -19.84
N GLN A 380 -15.27 -59.56 -18.53
CA GLN A 380 -15.92 -60.48 -17.59
C GLN A 380 -17.43 -60.56 -17.80
N LEU A 381 -18.07 -59.46 -18.21
CA LEU A 381 -19.49 -59.43 -18.54
C LEU A 381 -19.80 -60.25 -19.80
N ASP A 382 -18.97 -60.12 -20.83
CA ASP A 382 -19.13 -60.82 -22.11
C ASP A 382 -18.89 -62.34 -22.01
N THR A 383 -18.09 -62.78 -21.01
CA THR A 383 -17.79 -64.19 -20.76
C THR A 383 -18.71 -64.85 -19.72
N MET A 384 -19.50 -64.07 -18.98
CA MET A 384 -20.44 -64.57 -17.97
C MET A 384 -21.70 -65.18 -18.58
N GLN A 385 -22.14 -66.32 -18.05
CA GLN A 385 -23.40 -66.97 -18.45
C GLN A 385 -24.55 -66.75 -17.45
N ASP A 386 -24.25 -66.30 -16.22
CA ASP A 386 -25.24 -66.03 -15.17
C ASP A 386 -25.88 -64.64 -15.29
N GLU A 387 -27.22 -64.60 -15.42
CA GLU A 387 -28.01 -63.36 -15.56
C GLU A 387 -27.95 -62.45 -14.33
N THR A 388 -27.82 -63.03 -13.14
CA THR A 388 -27.69 -62.26 -11.90
C THR A 388 -26.32 -61.57 -11.81
N GLY A 389 -25.24 -62.30 -12.12
CA GLY A 389 -23.88 -61.75 -12.20
C GLY A 389 -23.72 -60.66 -13.25
N LYS A 390 -24.38 -60.82 -14.42
CA LYS A 390 -24.37 -59.79 -15.48
C LYS A 390 -24.93 -58.45 -15.00
N LYS A 391 -26.07 -58.46 -14.31
CA LYS A 391 -26.68 -57.22 -13.79
C LYS A 391 -25.80 -56.50 -12.77
N VAL A 392 -25.07 -57.26 -11.94
CA VAL A 392 -24.12 -56.69 -10.96
C VAL A 392 -22.93 -56.04 -11.67
N LEU A 393 -22.36 -56.69 -12.69
CA LEU A 393 -21.25 -56.13 -13.47
C LEU A 393 -21.67 -54.92 -14.30
N GLU A 394 -22.84 -54.97 -14.94
CA GLU A 394 -23.42 -53.81 -15.64
C GLU A 394 -23.59 -52.63 -14.70
N GLN A 395 -24.00 -52.89 -13.46
CA GLN A 395 -24.13 -51.85 -12.44
C GLN A 395 -22.77 -51.33 -11.95
N ALA A 396 -21.75 -52.18 -11.85
CA ALA A 396 -20.38 -51.76 -11.51
C ALA A 396 -19.75 -50.90 -12.63
N ILE A 397 -19.91 -51.29 -13.89
CA ILE A 397 -19.52 -50.50 -15.08
C ILE A 397 -20.33 -49.19 -15.10
N LYS A 398 -21.63 -49.28 -14.74
CA LYS A 398 -22.53 -48.21 -14.27
C LYS A 398 -21.80 -47.13 -13.47
N TYR A 399 -21.27 -47.55 -12.34
CA TYR A 399 -20.63 -46.69 -11.34
C TYR A 399 -19.28 -46.13 -11.83
N LEU A 400 -18.49 -46.91 -12.56
CA LEU A 400 -17.22 -46.46 -13.14
C LEU A 400 -17.41 -45.39 -14.24
N ASN A 401 -18.57 -45.38 -14.91
CA ASN A 401 -18.91 -44.37 -15.91
C ASN A 401 -19.33 -43.01 -15.31
N ARG A 402 -19.43 -42.91 -13.98
CA ARG A 402 -19.78 -41.66 -13.32
C ARG A 402 -18.54 -40.74 -13.28
N PRO A 403 -18.65 -39.44 -13.63
CA PRO A 403 -17.52 -38.52 -13.58
C PRO A 403 -16.97 -38.43 -12.15
N VAL A 404 -15.66 -38.66 -11.99
CA VAL A 404 -14.97 -38.67 -10.69
C VAL A 404 -14.70 -37.23 -10.23
N GLU A 405 -15.38 -36.79 -9.17
CA GLU A 405 -15.03 -35.57 -8.44
C GLU A 405 -13.96 -35.90 -7.39
N LEU A 406 -12.78 -35.32 -7.53
CA LEU A 406 -11.67 -35.47 -6.59
C LEU A 406 -11.87 -34.54 -5.39
N GLU A 407 -12.23 -35.10 -4.23
CA GLU A 407 -12.02 -34.44 -2.94
C GLU A 407 -10.51 -34.38 -2.65
N SER A 408 -10.00 -33.18 -2.39
CA SER A 408 -8.61 -32.95 -2.02
C SER A 408 -8.52 -32.63 -0.53
N GLY A 409 -7.81 -33.48 0.21
CA GLY A 409 -7.15 -33.11 1.45
C GLY A 409 -7.67 -33.79 2.72
N GLN A 410 -7.04 -34.91 3.09
CA GLN A 410 -6.48 -35.11 4.43
C GLN A 410 -5.55 -36.34 4.41
N SER A 411 -4.25 -36.08 4.43
CA SER A 411 -3.23 -37.09 4.75
C SER A 411 -3.02 -37.06 6.26
N GLY A 412 -3.44 -38.13 6.93
CA GLY A 412 -3.30 -38.33 8.37
C GLY A 412 -3.41 -39.81 8.72
N THR A 413 -2.32 -40.52 8.45
CA THR A 413 -1.88 -41.81 9.03
C THR A 413 -2.79 -42.46 10.08
N GLN A 414 -3.41 -43.60 9.74
CA GLN A 414 -3.85 -44.60 10.73
C GLN A 414 -3.15 -45.94 10.47
N LYS A 415 -2.39 -46.37 11.49
CA LYS A 415 -1.85 -47.72 11.63
C LYS A 415 -2.99 -48.68 12.01
N SER A 416 -2.96 -49.87 11.41
CA SER A 416 -3.57 -51.13 11.84
C SER A 416 -3.32 -51.41 13.35
N GLN A 417 -4.16 -52.06 14.16
CA GLN A 417 -4.98 -53.29 14.00
C GLN A 417 -5.89 -53.48 15.29
N PRO A 418 -6.58 -54.62 15.58
CA PRO A 418 -8.05 -54.74 15.63
C PRO A 418 -8.70 -55.00 17.03
N GLY A 419 -10.03 -54.82 17.09
CA GLY A 419 -10.99 -55.60 17.90
C GLY A 419 -11.29 -55.15 19.35
N HIS A 420 -12.55 -54.77 19.64
CA HIS A 420 -13.37 -55.38 20.70
C HIS A 420 -14.83 -54.88 20.70
N ASP A 421 -15.74 -55.80 21.02
CA ASP A 421 -17.18 -55.62 21.26
C ASP A 421 -17.50 -54.75 22.49
N GLY A 422 -18.67 -54.12 22.51
CA GLY A 422 -19.26 -53.56 23.73
C GLY A 422 -20.40 -52.58 23.49
N LYS A 423 -21.62 -52.95 23.94
CA LYS A 423 -22.87 -52.17 23.91
C LYS A 423 -22.88 -51.04 24.95
N GLU A 424 -23.70 -50.00 24.68
CA GLU A 424 -24.70 -49.33 25.56
C GLU A 424 -24.73 -47.78 25.51
N ASN A 425 -25.80 -47.27 24.87
CA ASN A 425 -26.87 -46.37 25.35
C ASN A 425 -26.63 -44.95 25.93
N THR A 426 -27.37 -44.00 25.30
CA THR A 426 -28.02 -42.73 25.80
C THR A 426 -27.12 -41.53 26.16
N GLU A 427 -27.34 -40.26 25.76
CA GLU A 427 -28.55 -39.41 25.57
C GLU A 427 -28.35 -38.35 24.44
N PRO A 428 -29.42 -37.65 23.97
CA PRO A 428 -29.41 -36.83 22.76
C PRO A 428 -28.98 -35.36 22.99
N SER A 429 -28.09 -34.86 22.14
CA SER A 429 -27.66 -33.45 22.03
C SER A 429 -28.07 -32.89 20.65
N PRO A 430 -28.39 -31.58 20.51
CA PRO A 430 -29.25 -31.08 19.43
C PRO A 430 -28.53 -30.90 18.07
N ASP A 431 -28.33 -32.00 17.35
CA ASP A 431 -27.76 -32.06 15.98
C ASP A 431 -28.75 -31.69 14.85
N TRP A 432 -29.86 -31.01 15.17
CA TRP A 432 -30.86 -30.66 14.15
C TRP A 432 -30.48 -29.40 13.35
N ILE A 433 -29.57 -28.57 13.85
CA ILE A 433 -29.12 -27.36 13.14
C ILE A 433 -28.02 -27.70 12.13
N ASP A 434 -27.09 -28.59 12.47
CA ASP A 434 -26.04 -29.05 11.55
C ASP A 434 -26.63 -29.88 10.39
N ASN A 435 -27.64 -30.71 10.68
CA ASN A 435 -28.35 -31.44 9.62
C ASN A 435 -29.17 -30.56 8.68
N ILE A 436 -29.62 -29.37 9.10
CA ILE A 436 -30.36 -28.46 8.21
C ILE A 436 -29.38 -27.63 7.38
N VAL A 437 -28.28 -27.15 7.95
CA VAL A 437 -27.29 -26.35 7.21
C VAL A 437 -26.55 -27.22 6.18
N ASP A 438 -26.19 -28.45 6.53
CA ASP A 438 -25.51 -29.39 5.62
C ASP A 438 -26.46 -29.94 4.54
N ASN A 439 -27.72 -30.25 4.88
CA ASN A 439 -28.67 -30.71 3.85
C ASN A 439 -29.12 -29.58 2.92
N THR A 440 -29.26 -28.33 3.38
CA THR A 440 -29.75 -27.24 2.51
C THR A 440 -28.68 -26.82 1.49
N ALA A 441 -27.39 -26.91 1.83
CA ALA A 441 -26.30 -26.68 0.89
C ALA A 441 -26.09 -27.85 -0.09
N HIS A 442 -26.14 -29.10 0.39
CA HIS A 442 -25.93 -30.27 -0.46
C HIS A 442 -27.10 -30.61 -1.40
N ILE A 443 -28.34 -30.26 -1.05
CA ILE A 443 -29.51 -30.48 -1.91
C ILE A 443 -29.49 -29.54 -3.13
N SER A 444 -28.97 -28.32 -2.98
CA SER A 444 -28.86 -27.36 -4.09
C SER A 444 -27.76 -27.73 -5.10
N GLU A 445 -26.64 -28.31 -4.65
CA GLU A 445 -25.56 -28.72 -5.56
C GLU A 445 -25.91 -29.99 -6.36
N ARG A 446 -26.51 -31.01 -5.74
CA ARG A 446 -26.76 -32.29 -6.44
C ARG A 446 -27.74 -32.19 -7.60
N LYS A 447 -28.79 -31.36 -7.50
CA LYS A 447 -29.79 -31.22 -8.58
C LYS A 447 -29.30 -30.38 -9.77
N LEU A 448 -28.37 -29.46 -9.54
CA LEU A 448 -27.78 -28.62 -10.60
C LEU A 448 -26.69 -29.33 -11.40
N ILE A 449 -26.00 -30.29 -10.77
CA ILE A 449 -24.84 -30.97 -11.33
C ILE A 449 -25.24 -32.20 -12.19
N GLU A 450 -26.51 -32.60 -12.23
CA GLU A 450 -26.97 -33.72 -13.07
C GLU A 450 -27.16 -33.38 -14.56
N ASN A 451 -27.17 -32.09 -14.94
CA ASN A 451 -27.36 -31.70 -16.34
C ASN A 451 -26.05 -31.86 -17.16
N PRO A 452 -26.02 -32.70 -18.21
CA PRO A 452 -24.82 -32.96 -19.02
C PRO A 452 -24.25 -31.71 -19.70
N PHE A 453 -25.09 -30.72 -20.04
CA PHE A 453 -24.66 -29.47 -20.64
C PHE A 453 -23.97 -28.57 -19.61
N ILE A 454 -24.53 -28.43 -18.42
CA ILE A 454 -23.95 -27.62 -17.34
C ILE A 454 -22.62 -28.21 -16.90
N GLN A 455 -22.51 -29.54 -16.80
CA GLN A 455 -21.21 -30.17 -16.53
C GLN A 455 -20.19 -29.88 -17.62
N ARG A 456 -20.56 -29.90 -18.91
CA ARG A 456 -19.65 -29.53 -20.00
C ARG A 456 -19.23 -28.07 -19.93
N VAL A 457 -20.17 -27.14 -19.73
CA VAL A 457 -19.88 -25.70 -19.60
C VAL A 457 -19.00 -25.43 -18.38
N TRP A 458 -19.33 -26.04 -17.24
CA TRP A 458 -18.54 -25.96 -16.01
C TRP A 458 -17.13 -26.50 -16.21
N ASN A 459 -16.99 -27.66 -16.86
CA ASN A 459 -15.68 -28.24 -17.17
C ASN A 459 -14.90 -27.39 -18.16
N ILE A 460 -15.53 -26.79 -19.18
CA ILE A 460 -14.87 -25.87 -20.12
C ILE A 460 -14.38 -24.62 -19.38
N LEU A 461 -15.24 -24.00 -18.57
CA LEU A 461 -14.89 -22.81 -17.78
C LEU A 461 -13.78 -23.12 -16.77
N LYS A 462 -13.86 -24.26 -16.08
CA LYS A 462 -12.87 -24.73 -15.11
C LYS A 462 -11.52 -25.01 -15.78
N ASN A 463 -11.52 -25.74 -16.90
CA ASN A 463 -10.30 -26.06 -17.66
C ASN A 463 -9.67 -24.80 -18.27
N TRP A 464 -10.48 -23.87 -18.77
CA TRP A 464 -10.00 -22.61 -19.34
C TRP A 464 -9.51 -21.62 -18.26
N ALA A 465 -10.16 -21.57 -17.09
CA ALA A 465 -9.75 -20.76 -15.95
C ALA A 465 -8.46 -21.27 -15.31
N HIS A 466 -8.31 -22.59 -15.13
CA HIS A 466 -7.06 -23.19 -14.65
C HIS A 466 -5.90 -22.96 -15.64
N GLY A 467 -6.18 -22.93 -16.95
CA GLY A 467 -5.18 -22.61 -17.97
C GLY A 467 -4.75 -21.13 -18.02
N ASN A 468 -5.58 -20.20 -17.50
CA ASN A 468 -5.38 -18.76 -17.67
C ASN A 468 -5.52 -17.97 -16.36
N LYS A 469 -4.50 -18.05 -15.48
CA LYS A 469 -4.47 -17.34 -14.17
C LYS A 469 -4.82 -15.86 -14.25
N ALA A 470 -4.35 -15.14 -15.28
CA ALA A 470 -4.64 -13.71 -15.47
C ALA A 470 -6.14 -13.42 -15.55
N VAL A 471 -6.88 -14.30 -16.21
CA VAL A 471 -8.31 -14.11 -16.45
C VAL A 471 -9.11 -14.41 -15.17
N SER A 472 -8.76 -15.48 -14.46
CA SER A 472 -9.35 -15.78 -13.14
C SER A 472 -9.15 -14.62 -12.16
N ILE A 473 -7.96 -14.00 -12.16
CA ILE A 473 -7.70 -12.79 -11.38
C ILE A 473 -8.64 -11.67 -11.82
N ILE A 474 -8.72 -11.37 -13.12
CA ILE A 474 -9.55 -10.27 -13.66
C ILE A 474 -11.03 -10.40 -13.26
N PHE A 475 -11.60 -11.61 -13.29
CA PHE A 475 -12.99 -11.83 -12.88
C PHE A 475 -13.24 -11.52 -11.40
N THR A 476 -12.23 -11.68 -10.53
CA THR A 476 -12.37 -11.36 -9.10
C THR A 476 -12.14 -9.89 -8.78
N LEU A 477 -11.43 -9.13 -9.63
CA LEU A 477 -11.08 -7.73 -9.37
C LEU A 477 -12.27 -6.81 -9.04
N PRO A 478 -13.43 -6.87 -9.75
CA PRO A 478 -14.60 -6.04 -9.44
C PRO A 478 -15.11 -6.25 -8.00
N LEU A 479 -15.15 -7.51 -7.54
CA LEU A 479 -15.62 -7.86 -6.20
C LEU A 479 -14.66 -7.36 -5.13
N PHE A 480 -13.35 -7.56 -5.33
CA PHE A 480 -12.33 -7.02 -4.43
C PHE A 480 -12.32 -5.49 -4.42
N ALA A 481 -12.57 -4.83 -5.56
CA ALA A 481 -12.67 -3.38 -5.64
C ALA A 481 -13.87 -2.85 -4.85
N LEU A 482 -15.03 -3.52 -4.95
CA LEU A 482 -16.23 -3.18 -4.19
C LEU A 482 -16.02 -3.42 -2.69
N ALA A 483 -15.46 -4.57 -2.31
CA ALA A 483 -15.11 -4.90 -0.92
C ALA A 483 -14.17 -3.85 -0.31
N THR A 484 -13.15 -3.44 -1.07
CA THR A 484 -12.20 -2.40 -0.65
C THR A 484 -12.89 -1.06 -0.46
N ARG A 485 -13.75 -0.66 -1.39
CA ARG A 485 -14.56 0.56 -1.27
C ARG A 485 -15.43 0.54 -0.01
N MET A 486 -16.08 -0.59 0.28
CA MET A 486 -16.91 -0.75 1.49
C MET A 486 -16.08 -0.71 2.76
N ALA A 487 -14.95 -1.42 2.79
CA ALA A 487 -14.06 -1.48 3.96
C ALA A 487 -13.46 -0.11 4.30
N PHE A 488 -13.13 0.71 3.30
CA PHE A 488 -12.44 2.00 3.48
C PHE A 488 -13.34 3.25 3.33
N ARG A 489 -14.68 3.09 3.42
CA ARG A 489 -15.69 4.15 3.19
C ARG A 489 -15.71 5.34 4.17
N LYS A 490 -15.00 5.31 5.31
CA LYS A 490 -15.14 6.32 6.39
C LYS A 490 -14.38 7.64 6.10
N ARG A 491 -14.97 8.76 6.53
CA ARG A 491 -14.45 10.17 6.53
C ARG A 491 -13.05 10.37 7.15
N VAL A 492 -12.54 9.36 7.86
CA VAL A 492 -11.20 9.34 8.50
C VAL A 492 -10.08 9.36 7.46
N TYR A 493 -10.34 8.90 6.25
CA TYR A 493 -9.39 8.94 5.14
C TYR A 493 -9.81 10.09 4.20
N ASN A 494 -9.07 11.20 4.18
CA ASN A 494 -9.30 12.37 3.32
C ASN A 494 -9.20 12.10 1.80
N ARG A 495 -9.28 10.83 1.36
CA ARG A 495 -9.19 10.38 -0.03
C ARG A 495 -10.39 9.52 -0.37
N HIS A 496 -11.28 10.04 -1.20
CA HIS A 496 -12.40 9.30 -1.76
C HIS A 496 -12.04 8.80 -3.15
N TYR A 497 -11.64 7.53 -3.26
CA TYR A 497 -11.47 6.89 -4.56
C TYR A 497 -12.84 6.46 -5.11
N ASN A 498 -13.04 6.64 -6.42
CA ASN A 498 -14.20 6.10 -7.10
C ASN A 498 -14.04 4.58 -7.35
N TYR A 499 -15.11 3.92 -7.80
CA TYR A 499 -15.08 2.47 -8.03
C TYR A 499 -14.03 2.05 -9.06
N THR A 500 -13.89 2.80 -10.15
CA THR A 500 -12.92 2.53 -11.21
C THR A 500 -11.48 2.65 -10.71
N GLU A 501 -11.21 3.63 -9.85
CA GLU A 501 -9.91 3.78 -9.20
C GLU A 501 -9.63 2.59 -8.28
N HIS A 502 -10.62 2.10 -7.53
CA HIS A 502 -10.47 0.86 -6.76
C HIS A 502 -10.19 -0.36 -7.66
N ILE A 503 -10.76 -0.44 -8.87
CA ILE A 503 -10.38 -1.48 -9.83
C ILE A 503 -8.89 -1.37 -10.18
N PHE A 504 -8.39 -0.19 -10.53
CA PHE A 504 -6.97 0.00 -10.83
C PHE A 504 -6.06 -0.32 -9.64
N VAL A 505 -6.47 0.01 -8.41
CA VAL A 505 -5.77 -0.40 -7.18
C VAL A 505 -5.65 -1.91 -7.13
N GLN A 506 -6.77 -2.64 -7.28
CA GLN A 506 -6.76 -4.11 -7.22
C GLN A 506 -5.94 -4.74 -8.34
N THR A 507 -5.97 -4.16 -9.55
CA THR A 507 -5.16 -4.66 -10.67
C THR A 507 -3.65 -4.59 -10.37
N TYR A 508 -3.18 -3.48 -9.79
CA TYR A 508 -1.78 -3.35 -9.41
C TYR A 508 -1.38 -4.27 -8.26
N ILE A 509 -2.25 -4.40 -7.23
CA ILE A 509 -2.00 -5.33 -6.11
C ILE A 509 -1.92 -6.77 -6.64
N ALA A 510 -2.83 -7.17 -7.52
CA ALA A 510 -2.77 -8.50 -8.16
C ALA A 510 -1.47 -8.69 -8.96
N GLY A 511 -1.05 -7.68 -9.71
CA GLY A 511 0.25 -7.68 -10.40
C GLY A 511 1.43 -7.84 -9.44
N GLN A 512 1.42 -7.12 -8.32
CA GLN A 512 2.44 -7.24 -7.28
C GLN A 512 2.48 -8.64 -6.66
N ILE A 513 1.33 -9.25 -6.37
CA ILE A 513 1.25 -10.61 -5.84
C ILE A 513 1.85 -11.60 -6.86
N LEU A 514 1.57 -11.45 -8.16
CA LEU A 514 2.20 -12.27 -9.21
C LEU A 514 3.70 -12.05 -9.30
N LEU A 515 4.17 -10.80 -9.19
CA LEU A 515 5.59 -10.47 -9.20
C LEU A 515 6.32 -11.12 -8.01
N VAL A 516 5.76 -11.01 -6.80
CA VAL A 516 6.31 -11.63 -5.60
C VAL A 516 6.24 -13.15 -5.69
N SER A 517 5.15 -13.71 -6.23
CA SER A 517 5.01 -15.16 -6.47
C SER A 517 6.07 -15.67 -7.46
N SER A 518 6.36 -14.91 -8.52
CA SER A 518 7.39 -15.22 -9.51
C SER A 518 8.79 -15.25 -8.87
N ILE A 519 9.08 -14.27 -7.99
CA ILE A 519 10.33 -14.22 -7.24
C ILE A 519 10.40 -15.38 -6.24
N TYR A 520 9.32 -15.68 -5.54
CA TYR A 520 9.24 -16.77 -4.57
C TYR A 520 9.46 -18.14 -5.23
N LEU A 521 8.90 -18.37 -6.41
CA LEU A 521 9.07 -19.59 -7.20
C LEU A 521 10.55 -19.86 -7.54
N LEU A 522 11.32 -18.82 -7.89
CA LEU A 522 12.77 -18.93 -8.17
C LEU A 522 13.57 -19.47 -6.98
N PHE A 523 13.13 -19.20 -5.74
CA PHE A 523 13.79 -19.69 -4.53
C PHE A 523 13.30 -21.08 -4.10
N ARG A 524 12.00 -21.37 -4.29
CA ARG A 524 11.41 -22.65 -3.86
C ARG A 524 11.68 -23.80 -4.83
N GLY A 525 11.72 -23.51 -6.13
CA GLY A 525 11.95 -24.50 -7.19
C GLY A 525 10.76 -25.43 -7.48
N LYS A 526 9.59 -25.21 -6.88
CA LYS A 526 8.36 -25.99 -7.11
C LYS A 526 7.15 -25.08 -7.18
N ALA A 527 6.29 -25.29 -8.18
CA ALA A 527 5.10 -24.47 -8.42
C ALA A 527 3.81 -25.16 -7.93
N GLU A 528 2.95 -24.43 -7.22
CA GLU A 528 1.59 -24.87 -6.89
C GLU A 528 0.61 -24.29 -7.92
N VAL A 529 0.45 -24.98 -9.05
CA VAL A 529 -0.37 -24.51 -10.18
C VAL A 529 -1.84 -24.36 -9.80
N GLY A 530 -2.35 -25.18 -8.88
CA GLY A 530 -3.75 -25.19 -8.46
C GLY A 530 -4.22 -23.96 -7.67
N ASN A 531 -3.30 -23.19 -7.07
CA ASN A 531 -3.63 -21.98 -6.33
C ASN A 531 -3.59 -20.74 -7.25
N LEU A 532 -4.48 -19.78 -7.00
CA LEU A 532 -4.53 -18.50 -7.73
C LEU A 532 -3.17 -17.77 -7.66
N TYR A 533 -2.47 -17.92 -6.52
CA TYR A 533 -1.12 -17.42 -6.28
C TYR A 533 -0.29 -18.48 -5.56
N ASP A 534 1.03 -18.50 -5.78
CA ASP A 534 1.98 -19.43 -5.15
C ASP A 534 2.35 -19.03 -3.69
N LEU A 535 1.80 -17.92 -3.22
CA LEU A 535 2.03 -17.36 -1.89
C LEU A 535 1.00 -17.88 -0.90
N SER A 536 1.41 -18.06 0.36
CA SER A 536 0.50 -18.39 1.44
C SER A 536 -0.55 -17.29 1.64
N VAL A 537 -1.73 -17.65 2.16
CA VAL A 537 -2.81 -16.71 2.49
C VAL A 537 -2.30 -15.59 3.42
N LEU A 538 -1.44 -15.95 4.38
CA LEU A 538 -0.79 -14.98 5.26
C LEU A 538 0.14 -14.03 4.50
N GLY A 539 0.93 -14.53 3.54
CA GLY A 539 1.79 -13.70 2.70
C GLY A 539 0.98 -12.69 1.87
N ILE A 540 -0.11 -13.15 1.26
CA ILE A 540 -1.04 -12.29 0.52
C ILE A 540 -1.65 -11.23 1.45
N PHE A 541 -2.11 -11.63 2.63
CA PHE A 541 -2.66 -10.70 3.61
C PHE A 541 -1.66 -9.61 4.02
N VAL A 542 -0.40 -9.98 4.26
CA VAL A 542 0.67 -9.03 4.60
C VAL A 542 0.92 -8.04 3.46
N LEU A 543 0.92 -8.48 2.19
CA LEU A 543 1.03 -7.59 1.04
C LEU A 543 -0.13 -6.59 0.98
N PHE A 544 -1.37 -7.04 1.14
CA PHE A 544 -2.52 -6.14 1.19
C PHE A 544 -2.44 -5.10 2.33
N VAL A 545 -2.02 -5.52 3.53
CA VAL A 545 -1.80 -4.59 4.64
C VAL A 545 -0.73 -3.56 4.29
N TRP A 546 0.37 -4.01 3.68
CA TRP A 546 1.48 -3.14 3.25
C TRP A 546 1.02 -2.11 2.21
N ASP A 547 0.25 -2.53 1.21
CA ASP A 547 -0.24 -1.67 0.13
C ASP A 547 -1.24 -0.65 0.66
N TYR A 548 -2.21 -1.09 1.46
CA TYR A 548 -3.23 -0.21 2.04
C TYR A 548 -2.67 0.75 3.10
N LYS A 549 -1.64 0.35 3.83
CA LYS A 549 -0.95 1.24 4.78
C LYS A 549 -0.37 2.46 4.07
N GLN A 550 0.17 2.27 2.88
CA GLN A 550 0.77 3.31 2.05
C GLN A 550 -0.28 4.11 1.27
N LEU A 551 -1.28 3.41 0.72
CA LEU A 551 -2.33 4.00 -0.11
C LEU A 551 -3.27 4.92 0.71
N PHE A 552 -3.78 4.42 1.83
CA PHE A 552 -4.76 5.14 2.67
C PHE A 552 -4.13 5.89 3.86
N ARG A 553 -2.82 5.71 4.11
CA ARG A 553 -2.05 6.41 5.15
C ARG A 553 -2.59 6.29 6.59
N GLY A 554 -3.42 5.29 6.88
CA GLY A 554 -3.91 4.99 8.24
C GLY A 554 -2.83 4.47 9.19
N THR A 555 -3.16 4.27 10.46
CA THR A 555 -2.29 3.56 11.41
C THR A 555 -2.24 2.05 11.09
N TRP A 556 -1.17 1.35 11.49
CA TRP A 556 -1.02 -0.09 11.24
C TRP A 556 -2.22 -0.91 11.75
N TRP A 557 -2.67 -0.66 12.98
CA TRP A 557 -3.82 -1.34 13.55
C TRP A 557 -5.13 -1.08 12.81
N GLN A 558 -5.34 0.16 12.35
CA GLN A 558 -6.51 0.48 11.53
C GLN A 558 -6.44 -0.23 10.18
N THR A 559 -5.29 -0.21 9.52
CA THR A 559 -5.10 -0.89 8.23
C THR A 559 -5.31 -2.39 8.35
N ILE A 560 -4.78 -3.04 9.39
CA ILE A 560 -4.97 -4.48 9.63
C ILE A 560 -6.47 -4.80 9.79
N LYS A 561 -7.17 -4.10 10.69
CA LYS A 561 -8.62 -4.30 10.91
C LYS A 561 -9.44 -4.10 9.63
N ARG A 562 -9.10 -3.08 8.84
CA ARG A 562 -9.79 -2.75 7.59
C ARG A 562 -9.48 -3.77 6.48
N THR A 563 -8.26 -4.31 6.46
CA THR A 563 -7.88 -5.37 5.52
C THR A 563 -8.61 -6.66 5.84
N MET A 564 -8.72 -7.03 7.13
CA MET A 564 -9.56 -8.16 7.57
C MET A 564 -11.02 -7.95 7.16
N LEU A 565 -11.56 -6.76 7.38
CA LEU A 565 -12.91 -6.41 6.98
C LEU A 565 -13.10 -6.48 5.44
N MET A 566 -12.09 -6.07 4.67
CA MET A 566 -12.09 -6.19 3.20
C MET A 566 -12.17 -7.66 2.78
N PHE A 567 -11.33 -8.54 3.33
CA PHE A 567 -11.39 -9.97 3.01
C PHE A 567 -12.73 -10.60 3.41
N PHE A 568 -13.29 -10.20 4.55
CA PHE A 568 -14.63 -10.62 4.97
C PHE A 568 -15.70 -10.18 3.95
N TYR A 569 -15.68 -8.92 3.51
CA TYR A 569 -16.58 -8.45 2.46
C TYR A 569 -16.36 -9.14 1.12
N SER A 570 -15.10 -9.40 0.73
CA SER A 570 -14.81 -10.15 -0.50
C SER A 570 -15.39 -11.56 -0.44
N LEU A 571 -15.28 -12.26 0.69
CA LEU A 571 -15.88 -13.58 0.89
C LEU A 571 -17.40 -13.53 0.74
N LEU A 572 -18.06 -12.59 1.43
CA LEU A 572 -19.51 -12.41 1.32
C LEU A 572 -19.95 -12.09 -0.11
N LEU A 573 -19.23 -11.21 -0.80
CA LEU A 573 -19.54 -10.84 -2.18
C LEU A 573 -19.34 -12.01 -3.13
N ILE A 574 -18.29 -12.82 -2.96
CA ILE A 574 -18.05 -14.02 -3.77
C ILE A 574 -19.18 -15.03 -3.58
N ILE A 575 -19.55 -15.34 -2.34
CA ILE A 575 -20.67 -16.24 -2.02
C ILE A 575 -21.96 -15.70 -2.64
N PHE A 576 -22.25 -14.41 -2.46
CA PHE A 576 -23.43 -13.77 -3.02
C PHE A 576 -23.46 -13.86 -4.56
N THR A 577 -22.34 -13.60 -5.24
CA THR A 577 -22.25 -13.75 -6.69
C THR A 577 -22.39 -15.20 -7.15
N ALA A 578 -21.86 -16.16 -6.39
CA ALA A 578 -22.00 -17.57 -6.70
C ALA A 578 -23.47 -18.00 -6.59
N VAL A 579 -24.17 -17.61 -5.52
CA VAL A 579 -25.60 -17.86 -5.36
C VAL A 579 -26.40 -17.24 -6.51
N ILE A 580 -26.12 -16.00 -6.89
CA ILE A 580 -26.80 -15.36 -8.04
C ILE A 580 -26.54 -16.15 -9.33
N LEU A 581 -25.30 -16.50 -9.64
CA LEU A 581 -24.97 -17.26 -10.85
C LEU A 581 -25.67 -18.61 -10.87
N VAL A 582 -25.70 -19.32 -9.74
CA VAL A 582 -26.39 -20.59 -9.59
C VAL A 582 -27.90 -20.41 -9.81
N THR A 583 -28.53 -19.43 -9.16
CA THR A 583 -29.97 -19.16 -9.34
C THR A 583 -30.33 -18.78 -10.78
N LEU A 584 -29.48 -18.00 -11.45
CA LEU A 584 -29.66 -17.65 -12.87
C LEU A 584 -29.50 -18.88 -13.78
N LEU A 585 -28.57 -19.79 -13.47
CA LEU A 585 -28.41 -21.05 -14.20
C LEU A 585 -29.62 -21.97 -14.02
N ILE A 586 -30.13 -22.15 -12.78
CA ILE A 586 -31.37 -22.92 -12.55
C ILE A 586 -32.53 -22.28 -13.32
N GLY A 587 -32.73 -20.96 -13.15
CA GLY A 587 -33.84 -20.26 -13.80
C GLY A 587 -33.75 -20.31 -15.33
N GLY A 588 -32.54 -20.21 -15.89
CA GLY A 588 -32.29 -20.36 -17.31
C GLY A 588 -32.59 -21.77 -17.82
N LEU A 589 -32.21 -22.81 -17.08
CA LEU A 589 -32.53 -24.20 -17.42
C LEU A 589 -34.04 -24.47 -17.35
N SER A 590 -34.72 -23.99 -16.30
CA SER A 590 -36.17 -24.10 -16.17
C SER A 590 -36.91 -23.34 -17.29
N LEU A 591 -36.38 -22.19 -17.75
CA LEU A 591 -36.91 -21.48 -18.92
C LEU A 591 -36.69 -22.28 -20.21
N LEU A 592 -35.52 -22.89 -20.41
CA LEU A 592 -35.23 -23.72 -21.58
C LEU A 592 -36.12 -24.98 -21.64
N GLU A 593 -36.42 -25.58 -20.49
CA GLU A 593 -37.40 -26.67 -20.37
C GLU A 593 -38.82 -26.18 -20.68
N LEU A 594 -39.23 -25.01 -20.19
CA LEU A 594 -40.53 -24.39 -20.50
C LEU A 594 -40.69 -24.02 -21.98
N PHE A 595 -39.60 -23.63 -22.66
CA PHE A 595 -39.59 -23.32 -24.09
C PHE A 595 -39.33 -24.55 -24.99
N GLY A 596 -39.30 -25.77 -24.42
CA GLY A 596 -39.28 -27.02 -25.19
C GLY A 596 -37.94 -27.39 -25.82
N PHE A 597 -36.82 -26.79 -25.38
CA PHE A 597 -35.49 -27.06 -25.95
C PHE A 597 -34.79 -28.31 -25.37
N GLY A 598 -35.44 -29.05 -24.45
CA GLY A 598 -34.77 -30.06 -23.62
C GLY A 598 -34.78 -31.52 -24.11
N ASN A 599 -35.70 -31.94 -24.99
CA ASN A 599 -35.94 -33.39 -25.21
C ASN A 599 -35.95 -33.86 -26.68
N GLY A 600 -35.60 -33.03 -27.66
CA GLY A 600 -35.55 -33.46 -29.07
C GLY A 600 -34.27 -34.24 -29.37
N GLN A 601 -34.38 -35.54 -29.64
CA GLN A 601 -33.25 -36.35 -30.12
C GLN A 601 -33.10 -36.08 -31.63
N TRP A 602 -31.98 -35.50 -32.04
CA TRP A 602 -31.71 -35.30 -33.47
C TRP A 602 -31.30 -36.63 -34.09
N ILE A 603 -32.14 -37.16 -34.98
CA ILE A 603 -31.90 -38.41 -35.68
C ILE A 603 -31.52 -38.05 -37.12
N MET A 604 -30.47 -38.68 -37.63
CA MET A 604 -30.02 -38.52 -39.01
C MET A 604 -30.57 -39.68 -39.82
N ASP A 605 -31.58 -39.42 -40.65
CA ASP A 605 -32.18 -40.43 -41.53
C ASP A 605 -32.03 -40.00 -42.98
N ASN A 606 -31.52 -40.88 -43.84
CA ASN A 606 -31.22 -40.63 -45.26
C ASN A 606 -30.49 -39.30 -45.57
N GLY A 607 -29.53 -38.91 -44.72
CA GLY A 607 -28.68 -37.73 -44.96
C GLY A 607 -29.33 -36.38 -44.65
N GLN A 608 -30.53 -36.35 -44.07
CA GLN A 608 -31.17 -35.14 -43.54
C GLN A 608 -31.34 -35.25 -42.02
N TRP A 609 -31.07 -34.15 -41.32
CA TRP A 609 -31.26 -34.05 -39.88
C TRP A 609 -32.72 -33.73 -39.58
N THR A 610 -33.42 -34.64 -38.90
CA THR A 610 -34.79 -34.43 -38.42
C THR A 610 -34.79 -34.42 -36.89
N MET A 611 -35.62 -33.54 -36.33
CA MET A 611 -35.77 -33.39 -34.88
C MET A 611 -36.93 -34.29 -34.46
N ASP A 612 -36.65 -35.38 -33.74
CA ASP A 612 -37.67 -36.28 -33.21
C ASP A 612 -38.29 -35.64 -31.96
N ASN A 613 -39.50 -35.11 -32.14
CA ASN A 613 -40.34 -34.61 -31.06
C ASN A 613 -41.31 -35.74 -30.72
N GLY A 614 -40.91 -36.61 -29.78
CA GLY A 614 -41.74 -37.73 -29.33
C GLY A 614 -43.17 -37.37 -28.98
#